data_AF-A0A353KWW8-F1
#
_entry.id   AF-A0A353KWW8-F1
#
_cell.length_a   1.000
_cell.length_b   1.000
_cell.length_c   1.000
_cell.angle_alpha   90.00
_cell.angle_beta   90.00
_cell.angle_gamma   90.00
#
_symmetry.space_group_name_H-M   'P 1'
#
loop_
_entity.id
_entity.type
_entity.pdbx_description
1 polymer ?
#
loop_
_entity_poly.entity_id
_entity_poly.type
_entity_poly.pdbx_seq_one_letter_code
_entity_poly.pdbx_strand_id
1 'polypeptide(L)'
;MISGTWIKGELVYVANNAINEINDVCSEYPCVGKIKIIQVNKINGNTPNWLVENDTITAIFKYTLAPTPEKYFPNISKKYSGLKINDIFDARIEYRITSDVNEICWVVYEYYLENEK
;
A
#
# COMPACT_ATOMS: atom_id res chain seq x y z
N MET A 1 -2.72 15.11 -14.12
CA MET A 1 -3.70 14.37 -13.29
C MET A 1 -3.13 12.97 -13.08
N ILE A 2 -2.65 12.64 -11.88
CA ILE A 2 -2.07 11.31 -11.63
C ILE A 2 -3.24 10.35 -11.46
N SER A 3 -3.51 9.56 -12.50
CA SER A 3 -4.54 8.53 -12.52
C SER A 3 -4.03 7.31 -11.76
N GLY A 4 -4.69 6.91 -10.68
CA GLY A 4 -4.43 5.63 -10.00
C GLY A 4 -5.75 4.97 -9.59
N THR A 5 -5.73 3.66 -9.36
CA THR A 5 -6.92 2.93 -8.93
C THR A 5 -7.12 3.15 -7.44
N TRP A 6 -8.35 3.50 -7.06
CA TRP A 6 -8.71 3.70 -5.67
C TRP A 6 -9.50 2.52 -5.16
N ILE A 7 -9.10 2.00 -4.01
CA ILE A 7 -9.79 0.94 -3.28
C ILE A 7 -10.14 1.42 -1.88
N LYS A 8 -11.16 0.81 -1.29
CA LYS A 8 -11.34 0.70 0.15
C LYS A 8 -10.83 -0.67 0.57
N GLY A 9 -9.96 -0.72 1.56
CA GLY A 9 -9.34 -1.96 2.02
C GLY A 9 -9.24 -2.06 3.52
N GLU A 10 -9.03 -3.28 4.00
CA GLU A 10 -8.71 -3.61 5.38
C GLU A 10 -7.29 -4.19 5.43
N LEU A 11 -6.44 -3.67 6.31
CA LEU A 11 -5.11 -4.24 6.51
C LEU A 11 -5.23 -5.51 7.34
N VAL A 12 -5.07 -6.69 6.75
CA VAL A 12 -5.28 -7.97 7.45
C VAL A 12 -3.98 -8.61 7.94
N TYR A 13 -2.83 -8.16 7.43
CA TYR A 13 -1.53 -8.67 7.83
C TYR A 13 -0.42 -7.66 7.54
N VAL A 14 0.59 -7.62 8.41
CA VAL A 14 1.84 -6.89 8.19
C VAL A 14 2.96 -7.91 8.08
N ALA A 15 3.67 -7.91 6.95
CA ALA A 15 4.82 -8.77 6.78
C ALA A 15 6.00 -8.20 7.58
N ASN A 16 6.65 -9.05 8.38
CA ASN A 16 7.93 -8.70 8.96
C ASN A 16 8.96 -8.64 7.83
N ASN A 17 9.61 -7.48 7.71
CA ASN A 17 10.49 -7.15 6.61
C ASN A 17 11.65 -8.15 6.51
N ALA A 18 11.61 -8.99 5.48
CA ALA A 18 12.76 -9.76 5.03
C ALA A 18 13.00 -9.51 3.53
N ILE A 19 12.81 -8.27 3.08
CA ILE A 19 13.24 -7.86 1.74
C ILE A 19 14.62 -7.22 1.94
N ASN A 20 15.63 -7.93 1.45
CA ASN A 20 17.05 -7.84 1.80
C ASN A 20 17.78 -6.63 1.19
N GLU A 21 17.32 -5.41 1.40
CA GLU A 21 18.14 -4.22 1.07
C GLU A 21 18.53 -3.46 2.34
N ILE A 22 19.81 -3.60 2.69
CA ILE A 22 20.46 -3.22 3.96
C ILE A 22 20.41 -1.70 4.28
N ASN A 23 19.79 -0.85 3.44
CA ASN A 23 19.69 0.60 3.67
C ASN A 23 18.32 1.21 3.33
N ASP A 24 17.28 0.41 3.10
CA ASP A 24 15.94 0.92 2.79
C ASP A 24 15.16 1.22 4.08
N VAL A 25 14.25 2.20 4.08
CA VAL A 25 13.35 2.52 5.21
C VAL A 25 12.58 1.29 5.69
N CYS A 26 12.35 0.36 4.76
CA CYS A 26 11.71 -0.92 4.96
C CYS A 26 12.54 -1.92 5.77
N SER A 27 13.80 -1.62 6.11
CA SER A 27 14.58 -2.40 7.08
C SER A 27 14.23 -2.04 8.53
N GLU A 28 13.89 -0.78 8.79
CA GLU A 28 13.53 -0.28 10.13
C GLU A 28 12.01 -0.25 10.36
N TYR A 29 11.21 -0.08 9.31
CA TYR A 29 9.75 0.08 9.40
C TYR A 29 9.02 -0.90 8.46
N PRO A 30 7.88 -1.49 8.85
CA PRO A 30 7.12 -2.38 7.97
C PRO A 30 6.68 -1.65 6.70
N CYS A 31 6.88 -2.25 5.54
CA CYS A 31 6.45 -1.70 4.25
C CYS A 31 5.51 -2.61 3.48
N VAL A 32 5.42 -3.89 3.84
CA VAL A 32 4.62 -4.87 3.11
C VAL A 32 3.46 -5.35 3.96
N GLY A 33 2.27 -5.37 3.38
CA GLY A 33 1.06 -5.81 4.05
C GLY A 33 0.14 -6.58 3.12
N LYS A 34 -0.75 -7.37 3.70
CA LYS A 34 -1.89 -7.94 2.98
C LYS A 34 -3.11 -7.08 3.20
N ILE A 35 -3.78 -6.72 2.11
CA ILE A 35 -4.95 -5.85 2.10
C ILE A 35 -6.11 -6.68 1.58
N LYS A 36 -7.17 -6.80 2.38
CA LYS A 36 -8.45 -7.32 1.92
C LYS A 36 -9.22 -6.19 1.25
N ILE A 37 -9.61 -6.38 0.00
CA ILE A 37 -10.39 -5.41 -0.77
C ILE A 37 -11.83 -5.42 -0.26
N ILE A 38 -12.28 -4.29 0.27
CA ILE A 38 -13.68 -4.10 0.66
C ILE A 38 -14.47 -3.60 -0.54
N GLN A 39 -13.91 -2.62 -1.27
CA GLN A 39 -14.57 -1.97 -2.41
C GLN A 39 -13.54 -1.46 -3.41
N VAL A 40 -13.85 -1.54 -4.70
CA VAL A 40 -13.05 -0.90 -5.77
C VAL A 40 -13.76 0.39 -6.20
N ASN A 41 -13.27 1.53 -5.72
CA ASN A 41 -13.92 2.84 -5.90
C ASN A 41 -13.73 3.40 -7.31
N LYS A 42 -12.56 3.21 -7.90
CA LYS A 42 -12.22 3.72 -9.24
C LYS A 42 -11.12 2.89 -9.86
N ILE A 43 -11.38 2.30 -11.02
CA ILE A 43 -10.37 1.58 -11.82
C ILE A 43 -9.84 2.54 -12.90
N ASN A 44 -8.52 2.69 -12.99
CA ASN A 44 -7.86 3.33 -14.13
C ASN A 44 -7.08 2.30 -14.97
N GLY A 45 -6.95 2.57 -16.27
CA GLY A 45 -6.76 1.59 -17.36
C GLY A 45 -5.58 0.62 -17.33
N ASN A 46 -4.64 0.76 -16.39
CA ASN A 46 -3.55 -0.22 -16.20
C ASN A 46 -3.79 -1.18 -15.04
N THR A 47 -4.89 -1.01 -14.30
CA THR A 47 -5.24 -1.95 -13.24
C THR A 47 -5.95 -3.14 -13.83
N PRO A 48 -5.50 -4.37 -13.51
CA PRO A 48 -6.16 -5.55 -14.02
C PRO A 48 -7.64 -5.60 -13.63
N ASN A 49 -8.48 -6.01 -14.57
CA ASN A 49 -9.92 -6.15 -14.38
C ASN A 49 -10.33 -7.29 -13.44
N TRP A 50 -9.38 -8.10 -12.98
CA TRP A 50 -9.62 -9.21 -12.05
C TRP A 50 -9.56 -8.80 -10.58
N LEU A 51 -9.19 -7.56 -10.24
CA LEU A 51 -9.24 -7.10 -8.85
C LEU A 51 -10.71 -6.90 -8.44
N VAL A 52 -11.21 -7.73 -7.53
CA VAL A 52 -12.60 -7.72 -7.09
C VAL A 52 -12.72 -7.59 -5.57
N GLU A 53 -13.94 -7.32 -5.10
CA GLU A 53 -14.24 -7.29 -3.66
C GLU A 53 -13.99 -8.65 -3.01
N ASN A 54 -13.52 -8.63 -1.76
CA ASN A 54 -13.05 -9.77 -0.96
C ASN A 54 -11.72 -10.39 -1.39
N ASP A 55 -11.10 -9.94 -2.48
CA ASP A 55 -9.74 -10.35 -2.79
C ASP A 55 -8.77 -9.93 -1.67
N THR A 56 -7.74 -10.73 -1.46
CA THR A 56 -6.62 -10.35 -0.60
C THR A 56 -5.37 -10.18 -1.44
N ILE A 57 -4.87 -8.96 -1.52
CA ILE A 57 -3.65 -8.62 -2.25
C ILE A 57 -2.48 -8.43 -1.31
N THR A 58 -1.29 -8.83 -1.73
CA THR A 58 -0.05 -8.41 -1.06
C THR A 58 0.40 -7.11 -1.73
N ALA A 59 0.65 -6.08 -0.93
CA ALA A 59 1.04 -4.77 -1.43
C ALA A 59 2.24 -4.20 -0.67
N ILE A 60 3.08 -3.48 -1.41
CA ILE A 60 4.20 -2.71 -0.89
C ILE A 60 3.76 -1.25 -0.77
N PHE A 61 3.98 -0.66 0.39
CA PHE A 61 3.71 0.74 0.64
C PHE A 61 4.92 1.55 0.20
N LYS A 62 4.72 2.58 -0.62
CA LYS A 62 5.79 3.46 -1.10
C LYS A 62 6.57 4.14 0.03
N TYR A 63 5.89 4.37 1.16
CA TYR A 63 6.48 4.92 2.38
C TYR A 63 6.64 3.77 3.39
N THR A 64 5.83 3.79 4.44
CA THR A 64 5.81 2.78 5.48
C THR A 64 4.36 2.48 5.88
N LEU A 65 4.13 1.29 6.40
CA LEU A 65 2.93 0.95 7.17
C LEU A 65 2.97 1.58 8.56
N ALA A 66 4.15 1.94 9.06
CA ALA A 66 4.31 2.74 10.27
C ALA A 66 4.02 4.23 10.02
N PRO A 67 3.82 5.05 11.09
CA PRO A 67 3.80 6.49 10.96
C PRO A 67 5.02 6.99 10.20
N THR A 68 4.83 7.96 9.29
CA THR A 68 5.88 8.45 8.40
C THR A 68 7.08 8.97 9.21
N PRO A 69 8.25 8.30 9.15
CA PRO A 69 9.38 8.70 9.97
C PRO A 69 10.07 9.93 9.38
N GLU A 70 10.14 11.00 10.17
CA GLU A 70 10.74 12.28 9.76
C GLU A 70 12.22 12.15 9.34
N LYS A 71 12.95 11.22 9.97
CA LYS A 71 14.32 10.84 9.61
C LYS A 71 14.47 10.46 8.13
N TYR A 72 13.49 9.78 7.55
CA TYR A 72 13.55 9.27 6.16
C TYR A 72 12.78 10.14 5.18
N PHE A 73 11.78 10.90 5.64
CA PHE A 73 10.93 11.73 4.79
C PHE A 73 10.79 13.17 5.33
N PRO A 74 11.88 13.94 5.46
CA PRO A 74 11.86 15.24 6.12
C PRO A 74 11.04 16.31 5.37
N ASN A 75 10.96 16.21 4.04
CA ASN A 75 10.35 17.23 3.18
C ASN A 75 8.99 16.80 2.60
N ILE A 76 8.37 15.76 3.16
CA ILE A 76 7.05 15.32 2.68
C ILE A 76 5.96 16.23 3.24
N SER A 77 5.14 16.80 2.35
CA SER A 77 4.02 17.66 2.75
C SER A 77 2.90 16.89 3.44
N LYS A 78 2.74 15.60 3.10
CA LYS A 78 1.71 14.72 3.66
C LYS A 78 2.36 13.65 4.51
N LYS A 79 2.09 13.69 5.82
CA LYS A 79 2.47 12.64 6.77
C LYS A 79 1.34 11.63 6.88
N TYR A 80 1.69 10.35 7.00
CA TYR A 80 0.75 9.27 7.26
C TYR A 80 0.90 8.80 8.70
N SER A 81 -0.23 8.53 9.37
CA SER A 81 -0.30 8.09 10.77
C SER A 81 0.10 6.62 10.97
N GLY A 82 0.26 5.86 9.88
CA GLY A 82 0.48 4.42 9.92
C GLY A 82 -0.85 3.66 9.84
N LEU A 83 -0.77 2.37 9.54
CA LEU A 83 -1.88 1.43 9.53
C LEU A 83 -1.62 0.29 10.51
N LYS A 84 -2.68 -0.13 11.20
CA LYS A 84 -2.71 -1.28 12.09
C LYS A 84 -3.57 -2.38 11.47
N ILE A 85 -3.36 -3.61 11.95
CA ILE A 85 -4.19 -4.72 11.53
C ILE A 85 -5.66 -4.43 11.90
N ASN A 86 -6.56 -4.72 10.96
CA ASN A 86 -8.00 -4.42 10.93
C ASN A 86 -8.36 -2.94 10.68
N ASP A 87 -7.39 -2.06 10.41
CA ASP A 87 -7.72 -0.70 10.00
C ASP A 87 -8.37 -0.71 8.61
N ILE A 88 -9.46 0.04 8.49
CA ILE A 88 -10.13 0.33 7.22
C ILE A 88 -9.60 1.64 6.66
N PHE A 89 -9.19 1.62 5.40
CA PHE A 89 -8.60 2.77 4.73
C PHE A 89 -8.96 2.81 3.26
N ASP A 90 -8.91 4.01 2.70
CA ASP A 90 -8.90 4.23 1.27
C ASP A 90 -7.47 4.34 0.77
N ALA A 91 -7.14 3.67 -0.33
CA ALA A 91 -5.81 3.72 -0.90
C ALA A 91 -5.81 3.91 -2.41
N ARG A 92 -4.81 4.65 -2.88
CA ARG A 92 -4.40 4.65 -4.28
C ARG A 92 -3.37 3.56 -4.51
N ILE A 93 -3.76 2.58 -5.30
CA ILE A 93 -2.91 1.46 -5.69
C ILE A 93 -2.54 1.53 -7.16
N GLU A 94 -1.38 0.98 -7.49
CA GLU A 94 -1.00 0.64 -8.86
C GLU A 94 -0.50 -0.78 -8.94
N TYR A 95 -0.76 -1.38 -10.09
CA TYR A 95 -0.26 -2.68 -10.48
C TYR A 95 1.08 -2.52 -11.20
N ARG A 96 2.08 -3.32 -10.83
CA ARG A 96 3.37 -3.42 -11.52
C ARG A 96 3.69 -4.88 -11.82
N ILE A 97 4.11 -5.13 -13.06
CA ILE A 97 4.72 -6.39 -13.46
C ILE A 97 6.21 -6.28 -13.16
N THR A 98 6.76 -7.20 -12.39
CA THR A 98 8.21 -7.27 -12.16
C THR A 98 8.83 -8.27 -13.15
N SER A 99 10.09 -8.05 -13.53
CA SER A 99 10.75 -8.82 -14.58
C SER A 99 11.20 -10.22 -14.13
N ASP A 100 11.35 -10.44 -12.82
CA ASP A 100 12.06 -11.61 -12.27
C ASP A 100 11.13 -12.79 -11.93
N VAL A 101 9.83 -12.55 -11.88
CA VAL A 101 8.80 -13.57 -11.64
C VAL A 101 7.51 -12.99 -12.20
N ASN A 102 6.61 -13.83 -12.76
CA ASN A 102 5.25 -13.43 -13.12
C ASN A 102 4.39 -13.08 -11.87
N GLU A 103 5.01 -12.50 -10.85
CA GLU A 103 4.41 -12.04 -9.62
C GLU A 103 3.94 -10.61 -9.78
N ILE A 104 2.70 -10.44 -9.36
CA ILE A 104 1.97 -9.19 -9.42
C ILE A 104 2.36 -8.39 -8.18
N CYS A 105 2.98 -7.24 -8.40
CA CYS A 105 3.34 -6.33 -7.30
C CYS A 105 2.34 -5.19 -7.25
N TRP A 106 1.58 -5.11 -6.16
CA TRP A 106 0.74 -3.96 -5.86
C TRP A 106 1.53 -2.93 -5.07
N VAL A 107 1.46 -1.67 -5.49
CA VAL A 107 2.11 -0.56 -4.77
C VAL A 107 1.05 0.40 -4.26
N VAL A 108 1.03 0.64 -2.95
CA VAL A 108 0.22 1.67 -2.30
C VAL A 108 1.01 2.97 -2.28
N TYR A 109 0.51 4.00 -2.96
CA TYR A 109 1.17 5.31 -3.00
C TYR A 109 0.65 6.27 -1.95
N GLU A 110 -0.65 6.20 -1.69
CA GLU A 110 -1.36 7.11 -0.81
C GLU A 110 -2.46 6.31 -0.12
N TYR A 111 -2.68 6.60 1.16
CA TYR A 111 -3.84 6.12 1.88
C TYR A 111 -4.43 7.18 2.81
N TYR A 112 -5.65 6.93 3.28
CA TYR A 112 -6.36 7.68 4.31
C TYR A 112 -7.12 6.69 5.17
N LEU A 113 -6.93 6.72 6.48
CA LEU A 113 -7.82 5.99 7.37
C LEU A 113 -9.25 6.50 7.20
N GLU A 114 -10.24 5.62 7.30
CA GLU A 114 -11.65 6.00 7.17
C GLU A 114 -12.04 7.14 8.14
N ASN A 115 -11.37 7.20 9.29
CA ASN A 115 -11.61 8.22 10.33
C ASN A 115 -10.80 9.52 10.14
N GLU A 116 -9.99 9.64 9.07
CA GLU A 116 -9.14 10.80 8.76
C GLU A 116 -9.61 11.59 7.51
N LYS A 117 -10.72 11.18 6.90
CA LYS A 117 -11.35 11.88 5.77
C LYS A 117 -12.22 13.06 6.24
#